data_AF-A0A497Q3W2-F1
#
_entry.id   AF-A0A497Q3W2-F1
#
_cell.length_a   1.000
_cell.length_b   1.000
_cell.length_c   1.000
_cell.angle_alpha   90.00
_cell.angle_beta   90.00
_cell.angle_gamma   90.00
#
_symmetry.space_group_name_H-M   'P 1'
#
loop_
_entity.id
_entity.type
_entity.pdbx_description
1 polymer ?
#
loop_
_entity_poly.entity_id
_entity_poly.type
_entity_poly.pdbx_seq_one_letter_code
_entity_poly.pdbx_strand_id
1 'polypeptide(L)'
;MRDQTKLIAMGILLMIGLSAAIVMIVLDDVEGPYIYEVDILPVDSAPGDMISVTIYCIDRSGVSGATLHSRIGDGEWEDYEMHFLACLCIAGGRWVAQFGPVPANTTVQVYVTAYDNAPISNSADTQVFKIYISE
;
A
#
# COMPACT_ATOMS: atom_id res chain seq x y z
N MET A 1 10.18 -34.70 31.61
CA MET A 1 10.66 -34.86 30.22
C MET A 1 9.54 -35.27 29.26
N ARG A 2 8.76 -36.35 29.51
CA ARG A 2 7.68 -36.81 28.60
C ARG A 2 6.57 -35.78 28.30
N ASP A 3 6.17 -34.98 29.29
CA ASP A 3 5.10 -33.99 29.09
C ASP A 3 5.58 -32.73 28.37
N GLN A 4 6.85 -32.36 28.52
CA GLN A 4 7.45 -31.29 27.72
C GLN A 4 7.59 -31.69 26.25
N THR A 5 7.96 -32.94 25.96
CA THR A 5 7.99 -33.43 24.56
C THR A 5 6.60 -33.42 23.92
N LYS A 6 5.55 -33.78 24.67
CA LYS A 6 4.16 -33.68 24.17
C LYS A 6 3.73 -32.24 23.93
N LEU A 7 4.08 -31.33 24.84
CA LEU A 7 3.79 -29.90 24.69
C LEU A 7 4.48 -29.31 23.46
N ILE A 8 5.76 -29.63 23.25
CA ILE A 8 6.52 -29.24 22.06
C ILE A 8 5.88 -29.80 20.80
N ALA A 9 5.53 -31.10 20.78
CA ALA A 9 4.88 -31.72 19.64
C ALA A 9 3.53 -31.07 19.30
N MET A 10 2.72 -30.73 20.31
CA MET A 10 1.47 -30.01 20.13
C MET A 10 1.69 -28.60 19.57
N GLY A 11 2.70 -27.88 20.06
CA GLY A 11 3.10 -26.58 19.53
C GLY A 11 3.50 -26.65 18.06
N ILE A 12 4.28 -27.66 17.66
CA ILE A 12 4.67 -27.88 16.27
C ILE A 12 3.45 -28.13 15.39
N LEU A 13 2.52 -28.99 15.81
CA LEU A 13 1.30 -29.29 15.05
C LEU A 13 0.42 -28.04 14.88
N LEU A 14 0.30 -27.22 15.93
CA LEU A 14 -0.42 -25.95 15.86
C LEU A 14 0.22 -25.00 14.85
N MET A 15 1.55 -24.85 14.89
CA MET A 15 2.28 -23.97 13.96
C MET A 15 2.13 -24.44 12.51
N ILE A 16 2.21 -25.75 12.24
CA ILE A 16 1.99 -26.29 10.89
C ILE A 16 0.56 -26.00 10.42
N GLY A 17 -0.44 -26.20 11.28
CA GLY A 17 -1.83 -25.92 10.96
C GLY A 17 -2.08 -24.44 10.65
N LEU A 18 -1.52 -23.54 11.46
CA LEU A 18 -1.62 -22.09 11.25
C LEU A 18 -0.94 -21.67 9.94
N SER A 19 0.28 -22.15 9.67
CA SER A 19 0.99 -21.85 8.42
C SER A 19 0.23 -22.34 7.20
N ALA A 20 -0.33 -23.55 7.23
CA ALA A 20 -1.13 -24.08 6.13
C ALA A 20 -2.39 -23.24 5.88
N ALA A 21 -3.06 -22.77 6.94
CA ALA A 21 -4.21 -21.89 6.81
C ALA A 21 -3.84 -20.54 6.19
N ILE A 22 -2.72 -19.93 6.59
CA ILE A 22 -2.23 -18.67 5.98
C ILE A 22 -1.92 -18.88 4.49
N VAL A 23 -1.22 -19.96 4.13
CA VAL A 23 -0.93 -20.26 2.73
C VAL A 23 -2.21 -20.42 1.91
N MET A 24 -3.23 -21.09 2.44
CA MET A 24 -4.52 -21.22 1.74
C MET A 24 -5.21 -19.88 1.55
N ILE A 25 -5.17 -18.98 2.54
CA ILE A 25 -5.73 -17.62 2.41
C ILE A 25 -5.04 -16.86 1.27
N VAL A 26 -3.72 -16.95 1.17
CA VAL A 26 -2.95 -16.27 0.11
C VAL A 26 -3.21 -16.87 -1.27
N LEU A 27 -3.32 -18.20 -1.38
CA LEU A 27 -3.52 -18.87 -2.67
C LEU A 27 -4.95 -18.74 -3.21
N ASP A 28 -5.94 -18.65 -2.34
CA ASP A 28 -7.35 -18.48 -2.70
C ASP A 28 -7.71 -17.00 -2.90
N ASP A 29 -6.72 -16.10 -2.84
CA ASP A 29 -6.97 -14.68 -3.01
C ASP A 29 -7.07 -14.22 -4.46
N VAL A 30 -8.18 -13.55 -4.74
CA VAL A 30 -8.60 -13.08 -6.08
C VAL A 30 -9.10 -11.64 -6.05
N GLU A 31 -9.16 -11.01 -4.88
CA GLU A 31 -9.57 -9.63 -4.71
C GLU A 31 -8.33 -8.78 -4.44
N GLY A 32 -8.28 -7.56 -4.99
CA GLY A 32 -7.19 -6.63 -4.70
C GLY A 32 -7.36 -5.92 -3.36
N PRO A 33 -6.32 -5.21 -2.88
CA PRO A 33 -6.36 -4.52 -1.61
C PRO A 33 -7.50 -3.50 -1.49
N TYR A 34 -8.08 -3.38 -0.30
CA TYR A 34 -9.00 -2.30 0.02
C TYR A 34 -8.24 -1.06 0.51
N ILE A 35 -8.17 -0.03 -0.34
CA ILE A 35 -7.61 1.29 -0.01
C ILE A 35 -8.73 2.15 0.59
N TYR A 36 -8.65 2.44 1.88
CA TYR A 36 -9.75 3.10 2.61
C TYR A 36 -9.47 4.57 2.95
N GLU A 37 -8.21 5.00 2.86
CA GLU A 37 -7.82 6.38 3.17
C GLU A 37 -6.60 6.79 2.34
N VAL A 38 -6.60 8.05 1.89
CA VAL A 38 -5.54 8.68 1.11
C VAL A 38 -5.32 10.08 1.67
N ASP A 39 -4.13 10.34 2.19
CA ASP A 39 -3.70 11.67 2.62
C ASP A 39 -2.71 12.25 1.61
N ILE A 40 -2.95 13.49 1.19
CA ILE A 40 -2.04 14.24 0.33
C ILE A 40 -1.63 15.52 1.07
N LEU A 41 -0.32 15.69 1.27
CA LEU A 41 0.26 16.81 1.98
C LEU A 41 1.36 17.48 1.12
N PRO A 42 1.51 18.82 1.21
CA PRO A 42 0.64 19.74 1.96
C PRO A 42 -0.74 19.91 1.31
N VAL A 43 -1.77 20.19 2.13
CA VAL A 43 -3.14 20.41 1.64
C VAL A 43 -3.24 21.66 0.76
N ASP A 44 -2.43 22.67 1.08
CA ASP A 44 -2.25 23.89 0.30
C ASP A 44 -0.79 23.92 -0.16
N SER A 45 -0.58 23.58 -1.44
CA SER A 45 0.75 23.37 -2.01
C SER A 45 1.23 24.63 -2.73
N ALA A 46 2.44 25.08 -2.40
CA ALA A 46 3.10 26.21 -3.03
C ALA A 46 4.08 25.75 -4.12
N PRO A 47 4.48 26.64 -5.05
CA PRO A 47 5.51 26.34 -6.02
C PRO A 47 6.83 25.94 -5.33
N GLY A 48 7.42 24.83 -5.77
CA GLY A 48 8.64 24.27 -5.19
C GLY A 48 8.42 23.25 -4.08
N ASP A 49 7.17 23.05 -3.63
CA ASP A 49 6.88 22.05 -2.61
C ASP A 49 7.07 20.62 -3.13
N MET A 50 7.44 19.74 -2.21
CA MET A 50 7.34 18.29 -2.39
C MET A 50 5.96 17.84 -1.95
N ILE A 51 5.31 17.01 -2.76
CA ILE A 51 4.01 16.43 -2.43
C ILE A 51 4.23 15.04 -1.85
N SER A 52 3.70 14.81 -0.65
CA SER A 52 3.70 13.51 0.01
C SER A 52 2.31 12.88 -0.10
N VAL A 53 2.26 11.66 -0.61
CA VAL A 53 1.04 10.86 -0.67
C VAL A 53 1.18 9.69 0.29
N THR A 54 0.24 9.56 1.21
CA THR A 54 0.10 8.43 2.12
C THR A 54 -1.18 7.68 1.76
N ILE A 55 -1.11 6.35 1.67
CA ILE A 55 -2.30 5.52 1.61
C ILE A 55 -2.37 4.56 2.80
N TYR A 56 -3.60 4.16 3.10
CA TYR A 56 -3.91 3.13 4.07
C TYR A 56 -4.70 2.04 3.37
N CYS A 57 -4.18 0.83 3.42
CA CYS A 57 -4.81 -0.30 2.75
C CYS A 57 -4.66 -1.59 3.56
N ILE A 58 -5.63 -2.48 3.38
CA ILE A 58 -5.68 -3.81 3.96
C ILE A 58 -6.06 -4.82 2.87
N ASP A 59 -5.57 -6.03 3.02
CA ASP A 59 -5.91 -7.15 2.15
C ASP A 59 -5.85 -8.46 2.94
N ARG A 60 -6.73 -9.44 2.68
CA ARG A 60 -6.78 -10.68 3.48
C ARG A 60 -5.52 -11.54 3.30
N SER A 61 -4.90 -11.52 2.12
CA SER A 61 -3.59 -12.14 1.87
C SER A 61 -2.43 -11.23 2.31
N GLY A 62 -2.74 -9.97 2.65
CA GLY A 62 -1.80 -8.92 3.02
C GLY A 62 -1.39 -8.09 1.81
N VAL A 63 -0.86 -6.90 2.07
CA VAL A 63 -0.43 -5.95 1.03
C VAL A 63 1.06 -6.15 0.75
N SER A 64 1.43 -6.38 -0.50
CA SER A 64 2.81 -6.60 -0.93
C SER A 64 3.54 -5.31 -1.32
N GLY A 65 2.81 -4.30 -1.81
CA GLY A 65 3.39 -3.08 -2.34
C GLY A 65 2.35 -2.04 -2.73
N ALA A 66 2.82 -0.82 -3.01
CA ALA A 66 2.02 0.21 -3.66
C ALA A 66 2.89 1.11 -4.55
N THR A 67 2.30 1.62 -5.62
CA THR A 67 2.91 2.55 -6.57
C THR A 67 2.09 3.81 -6.64
N LEU A 68 2.74 4.95 -6.44
CA LEU A 68 2.16 6.26 -6.67
C LEU A 68 2.39 6.65 -8.14
N HIS A 69 1.31 6.97 -8.84
CA HIS A 69 1.35 7.51 -10.19
C HIS A 69 1.06 9.01 -10.11
N SER A 70 1.95 9.83 -10.66
CA SER A 70 1.77 11.28 -10.69
C SER A 70 1.95 11.86 -12.08
N ARG A 71 1.25 12.96 -12.37
CA ARG A 71 1.38 13.72 -13.61
C ARG A 71 1.33 15.21 -13.31
N ILE A 72 2.33 15.94 -13.79
CA ILE A 72 2.46 17.39 -13.57
C ILE A 72 2.13 18.12 -14.89
N GLY A 73 1.08 18.95 -14.88
CA GLY A 73 0.60 19.66 -16.06
C GLY A 73 0.14 18.70 -17.16
N ASP A 74 0.63 18.94 -18.39
CA ASP A 74 0.38 18.10 -19.57
C ASP A 74 1.50 17.06 -19.79
N GLY A 75 2.33 16.79 -18.78
CA GLY A 75 3.38 15.78 -18.84
C GLY A 75 2.86 14.35 -18.93
N GLU A 76 3.79 13.39 -18.95
CA GLU A 76 3.46 11.96 -18.86
C GLU A 76 3.21 11.54 -17.40
N TRP A 77 2.64 10.36 -17.22
CA TRP A 77 2.57 9.73 -15.91
C TRP A 77 3.96 9.22 -15.50
N GLU A 78 4.33 9.50 -14.25
CA GLU A 78 5.54 9.03 -13.60
C GLU A 78 5.20 8.19 -12.38
N ASP A 79 5.96 7.12 -12.20
CA ASP A 79 5.74 6.11 -11.16
C ASP A 79 6.76 6.23 -10.04
N TYR A 80 6.26 6.18 -8.80
CA TYR A 80 7.05 6.30 -7.58
C TYR A 80 6.72 5.10 -6.68
N GLU A 81 7.75 4.33 -6.31
CA GLU A 81 7.59 3.26 -5.33
C GLU A 81 7.15 3.85 -3.99
N MET A 82 6.07 3.31 -3.42
CA MET A 82 5.67 3.65 -2.07
C MET A 82 6.38 2.74 -1.06
N HIS A 83 6.89 3.33 0.00
CA HIS A 83 7.55 2.59 1.06
C HIS A 83 6.60 2.30 2.22
N PHE A 84 6.66 1.05 2.71
CA PHE A 84 5.93 0.63 3.90
C PHE A 84 6.46 1.36 5.14
N LEU A 85 5.61 2.11 5.82
CA LEU A 85 5.98 2.90 6.98
C LEU A 85 5.60 2.23 8.30
N ALA A 86 4.39 1.68 8.38
CA ALA A 86 3.88 1.08 9.61
C ALA A 86 2.81 0.03 9.34
N CYS A 87 2.87 -1.06 10.11
CA CYS A 87 1.81 -2.04 10.23
C CYS A 87 0.69 -1.46 11.08
N LEU A 88 -0.53 -1.42 10.56
CA LEU A 88 -1.71 -1.02 11.34
C LEU A 88 -2.53 -2.22 11.79
N CYS A 89 -2.41 -3.34 11.08
CA CYS A 89 -2.93 -4.65 11.47
C CYS A 89 -2.15 -5.76 10.74
N ILE A 90 -2.38 -7.02 11.11
CA ILE A 90 -1.71 -8.21 10.51
C ILE A 90 -1.83 -8.24 8.97
N ALA A 91 -2.86 -7.61 8.43
CA ALA A 91 -3.28 -7.72 7.04
C ALA A 91 -3.11 -6.41 6.23
N GLY A 92 -2.44 -5.39 6.77
CA GLY A 92 -2.26 -4.12 6.05
C GLY A 92 -1.47 -3.05 6.79
N GLY A 93 -1.31 -1.91 6.14
CA GLY A 93 -0.46 -0.86 6.65
C GLY A 93 -0.51 0.45 5.90
N ARG A 94 0.38 1.33 6.34
CA ARG A 94 0.56 2.67 5.84
C ARG A 94 1.72 2.70 4.85
N TRP A 95 1.46 3.20 3.65
CA TRP A 95 2.45 3.32 2.58
C TRP A 95 2.63 4.78 2.20
N VAL A 96 3.86 5.21 1.91
CA VAL A 96 4.18 6.61 1.63
C VAL A 96 5.11 6.74 0.43
N ALA A 97 4.82 7.67 -0.47
CA ALA A 97 5.72 8.15 -1.51
C ALA A 97 5.71 9.68 -1.56
N GLN A 98 6.75 10.24 -2.18
CA GLN A 98 6.88 11.67 -2.42
C GLN A 98 7.33 11.94 -3.85
N PHE A 99 6.85 13.04 -4.41
CA PHE A 99 7.26 13.52 -5.73
C PHE A 99 7.30 15.05 -5.73
N GLY A 100 7.87 15.61 -6.80
CA GLY A 100 8.15 17.03 -6.92
C GLY A 100 9.65 17.30 -7.00
N PRO A 101 10.08 18.57 -6.93
CA PRO A 101 9.26 19.76 -6.64
C PRO A 101 8.24 20.10 -7.73
N VAL A 102 7.10 20.70 -7.36
CA VAL A 102 6.03 21.07 -8.31
C VAL A 102 6.11 22.54 -8.75
N PRO A 103 5.98 22.86 -10.05
CA PRO A 103 6.05 24.23 -10.56
C PRO A 103 4.74 25.03 -10.34
N ALA A 104 4.86 26.36 -10.30
CA ALA A 104 3.72 27.27 -10.22
C ALA A 104 2.77 27.14 -11.41
N ASN A 105 1.49 27.46 -11.19
CA ASN A 105 0.44 27.47 -12.22
C ASN A 105 0.29 26.12 -12.93
N THR A 106 0.45 25.02 -12.20
CA THR A 106 0.27 23.68 -12.76
C THR A 106 -0.80 22.88 -12.04
N THR A 107 -1.47 22.01 -12.81
CA THR A 107 -2.36 21.00 -12.23
C THR A 107 -1.57 19.71 -12.07
N VAL A 108 -1.50 19.23 -10.83
CA VAL A 108 -0.95 17.93 -10.49
C VAL A 108 -2.08 16.93 -10.40
N GLN A 109 -1.88 15.75 -10.97
CA GLN A 109 -2.80 14.63 -10.87
C GLN A 109 -2.10 13.43 -10.26
N VAL A 110 -2.75 12.74 -9.34
CA VAL A 110 -2.20 11.54 -8.69
C VAL A 110 -3.24 10.45 -8.53
N TYR A 111 -2.83 9.20 -8.64
CA TYR A 111 -3.56 8.05 -8.12
C TYR A 111 -2.55 7.00 -7.63
N VAL A 112 -3.02 6.00 -6.89
CA VAL A 112 -2.17 4.97 -6.31
C VAL A 112 -2.73 3.61 -6.67
N THR A 113 -1.84 2.70 -7.07
CA THR A 113 -2.14 1.29 -7.26
C THR A 113 -1.51 0.50 -6.11
N ALA A 114 -2.31 -0.24 -5.34
CA ALA A 114 -1.83 -1.16 -4.30
C ALA A 114 -1.91 -2.61 -4.80
N TYR A 115 -1.00 -3.46 -4.31
CA TYR A 115 -0.87 -4.87 -4.68
C TYR A 115 -0.94 -5.78 -3.45
N ASP A 116 -1.54 -6.94 -3.60
CA ASP A 116 -1.63 -7.95 -2.54
C ASP A 116 -0.48 -8.99 -2.59
N ASN A 117 -0.47 -9.95 -1.66
CA ASN A 117 0.51 -11.04 -1.65
C ASN A 117 0.06 -12.30 -2.43
N ALA A 118 -1.08 -12.25 -3.12
CA ALA A 118 -1.57 -13.38 -3.89
C ALA A 118 -0.59 -13.73 -5.02
N PRO A 119 -0.56 -14.99 -5.51
CA PRO A 119 0.35 -15.39 -6.58
C PRO A 119 0.20 -14.59 -7.88
N ILE A 120 -0.99 -14.04 -8.12
CA ILE A 120 -1.29 -13.21 -9.29
C ILE A 120 -1.17 -11.71 -9.00
N SER A 121 -0.82 -11.32 -7.77
CA SER A 121 -0.62 -9.93 -7.35
C SER A 121 -1.83 -9.06 -7.70
N ASN A 122 -3.00 -9.37 -7.14
CA ASN A 122 -4.21 -8.60 -7.40
C ASN A 122 -3.97 -7.13 -7.02
N SER A 123 -4.59 -6.23 -7.77
CA SER A 123 -4.37 -4.80 -7.61
C SER A 123 -5.67 -4.02 -7.42
N ALA A 124 -5.56 -2.87 -6.77
CA ALA A 124 -6.64 -1.91 -6.65
C ALA A 124 -6.10 -0.49 -6.82
N ASP A 125 -6.86 0.33 -7.53
CA ASP A 125 -6.53 1.73 -7.80
C ASP A 125 -7.37 2.65 -6.92
N THR A 126 -6.79 3.77 -6.51
CA THR A 126 -7.56 4.92 -6.03
C THR A 126 -8.16 5.69 -7.20
N GLN A 127 -9.06 6.62 -6.89
CA GLN A 127 -9.46 7.63 -7.87
C GLN A 127 -8.31 8.58 -8.20
N VAL A 128 -8.40 9.28 -9.32
CA VAL A 128 -7.47 10.37 -9.64
C VAL A 128 -7.81 11.62 -8.83
N PHE A 129 -6.88 12.03 -7.97
CA PHE A 129 -6.92 13.30 -7.26
C PHE A 129 -6.27 14.39 -8.11
N LYS A 130 -6.81 15.62 -8.04
CA LYS A 130 -6.29 16.78 -8.78
C LYS A 130 -6.02 17.92 -7.82
N ILE A 131 -4.83 18.50 -7.92
CA ILE A 131 -4.34 19.59 -7.07
C ILE A 131 -3.88 20.70 -7.99
N TYR A 132 -4.30 21.93 -7.73
CA TYR A 132 -3.82 23.09 -8.47
C TYR A 132 -2.79 23.85 -7.64
N ILE A 133 -1.62 24.10 -8.20
CA ILE A 133 -0.53 24.85 -7.57
C ILE A 133 -0.65 26.31 -8.02
N SER A 134 -1.10 27.19 -7.12
CA SER A 134 -1.14 28.64 -7.38
C SER A 134 0.25 29.28 -7.28
N GLU A 135 0.39 30.52 -7.75
CA GLU A 135 1.61 31.34 -7.57
C GLU A 135 1.92 31.65 -6.10
#